data_AF-A0A7C2X0E5-F1
#
_entry.id   AF-A0A7C2X0E5-F1
#
_cell.length_a   1.000
_cell.length_b   1.000
_cell.length_c   1.000
_cell.angle_alpha   90.00
_cell.angle_beta   90.00
_cell.angle_gamma   90.00
#
_symmetry.space_group_name_H-M   'P 1'
#
loop_
_entity.id
_entity.type
_entity.pdbx_description
1 polymer ?
#
loop_
_entity_poly.entity_id
_entity_poly.type
_entity_poly.pdbx_seq_one_letter_code
_entity_poly.pdbx_strand_id
1 'polypeptide(L)'
;MTFLKKHQTPVFLFVIAAVLATFVFFSMPREKDETGFLRQVTLETASPFQRVFAAVFEGLRNTWERYLFLVGLEEENRMLRRRVSLLEAELSRSDEIRIEHNRLLSLLGLKKEVSFSTVTARVISRDRTSLFRSFVIDRGSRHGVSIGSPVLSAEGAVGKVMDVSWNAAKVLLINDFNCRIDAYVRETRARGILQGRREGDCTLKYVPRSESVREGDTVVTSGLAGGFPKGMRLGTVIQVARGPNELFQNVRVRPTANIGKVEEVLVIVTETRSSGKDDLQ
;
A
#
# COMPACT_ATOMS: atom_id res chain seq x y z
N MET A 1 33.47 -30.33 15.15
CA MET A 1 34.26 -29.16 15.60
C MET A 1 35.72 -29.53 15.91
N THR A 2 36.45 -30.15 14.98
CA THR A 2 37.85 -30.57 15.21
C THR A 2 38.79 -30.17 14.07
N PHE A 3 38.27 -29.63 12.97
CA PHE A 3 39.08 -29.25 11.80
C PHE A 3 39.67 -27.83 11.92
N LEU A 4 38.94 -26.88 12.54
CA LEU A 4 39.43 -25.49 12.74
C LEU A 4 40.52 -25.36 13.81
N LYS A 5 40.59 -26.25 14.80
CA LYS A 5 41.66 -26.23 15.83
C LYS A 5 43.00 -26.78 15.32
N LYS A 6 43.01 -27.57 14.24
CA LYS A 6 44.23 -28.22 13.73
C LYS A 6 45.09 -27.29 12.86
N HIS A 7 44.49 -26.27 12.26
CA HIS A 7 45.20 -25.30 11.41
C HIS A 7 45.42 -23.91 12.05
N GLN A 8 44.82 -23.61 13.19
CA GLN A 8 45.09 -22.36 13.93
C GLN A 8 46.53 -22.31 14.46
N THR A 9 47.07 -23.42 14.95
CA THR A 9 48.44 -23.48 15.49
C THR A 9 49.52 -23.23 14.42
N PRO A 10 49.52 -23.86 13.22
CA PRO A 10 50.54 -23.55 12.21
C PRO A 10 50.40 -22.14 11.62
N VAL A 11 49.18 -21.60 11.49
CA VAL A 11 48.96 -20.23 10.98
C VAL A 11 49.46 -19.19 11.98
N PHE A 12 49.19 -19.38 13.28
CA PHE A 12 49.68 -18.47 14.32
C PHE A 12 51.20 -18.51 14.45
N LEU A 13 51.80 -19.71 14.34
CA LEU A 13 53.26 -19.89 14.31
C LEU A 13 53.90 -19.21 13.11
N PHE A 14 53.26 -19.29 11.94
CA PHE A 14 53.73 -18.63 10.72
C PHE A 14 53.68 -17.09 10.83
N VAL A 15 52.60 -16.55 11.41
CA VAL A 15 52.47 -15.11 11.67
C VAL A 15 53.51 -14.62 12.68
N ILE A 16 53.72 -15.36 13.77
CA ILE A 16 54.76 -15.03 14.77
C ILE A 16 56.16 -15.10 14.15
N ALA A 17 56.44 -16.11 13.34
CA ALA A 17 57.73 -16.24 12.65
C ALA A 17 57.96 -15.10 11.65
N ALA A 18 56.91 -14.66 10.93
CA ALA A 18 56.99 -13.52 10.03
C ALA A 18 57.23 -12.20 10.79
N VAL A 19 56.56 -11.99 11.92
CA VAL A 19 56.76 -10.81 12.78
C VAL A 19 58.17 -10.79 13.40
N LEU A 20 58.66 -11.95 13.86
CA LEU A 20 60.02 -12.10 14.37
C LEU A 20 61.06 -11.86 13.28
N ALA A 21 60.83 -12.35 12.06
CA ALA A 21 61.73 -12.10 10.93
C ALA A 21 61.80 -10.60 10.58
N THR A 22 60.68 -9.88 10.60
CA THR A 22 60.66 -8.42 10.42
C THR A 22 61.34 -7.66 11.57
N PHE A 23 61.20 -8.15 12.80
CA PHE A 23 61.83 -7.55 13.97
C PHE A 23 63.35 -7.74 13.96
N VAL A 24 63.83 -8.94 13.62
CA VAL A 24 65.26 -9.24 13.46
C VAL A 24 65.86 -8.43 12.30
N PHE A 25 65.14 -8.29 11.19
CA PHE A 25 65.57 -7.46 10.07
C PHE A 25 65.68 -5.97 10.44
N PHE A 26 64.81 -5.48 11.33
CA PHE A 26 64.88 -4.11 11.85
C PHE A 26 65.97 -3.93 12.92
N SER A 27 66.31 -5.00 13.64
CA SER A 27 67.24 -4.96 14.79
C SER A 27 68.71 -5.19 14.41
N MET A 28 69.05 -5.40 13.13
CA MET A 28 70.45 -5.40 12.70
C MET A 28 71.01 -3.98 12.64
N PRO A 29 72.14 -3.67 13.32
CA PRO A 29 72.75 -2.34 13.31
C PRO A 29 73.14 -1.93 11.89
N ARG A 30 72.60 -0.81 11.41
CA ARG A 30 72.96 -0.19 10.13
C ARG A 30 74.29 0.54 10.26
N GLU A 31 75.39 -0.18 10.08
CA GLU A 31 76.67 0.43 9.73
C GLU A 31 76.66 0.82 8.26
N LYS A 32 77.06 2.06 7.99
CA LYS A 32 77.15 2.64 6.64
C LYS A 32 78.25 1.91 5.89
N ASP A 33 77.92 1.23 4.80
CA ASP A 33 78.78 1.23 3.61
C ASP A 33 78.05 0.81 2.34
N GLU A 34 78.49 1.43 1.25
CA GLU A 34 77.99 1.36 -0.11
C GLU A 34 78.07 -0.07 -0.67
N THR A 35 76.94 -0.73 -0.96
CA THR A 35 76.84 -1.65 -2.10
C THR A 35 75.39 -1.76 -2.57
N GLY A 36 75.18 -1.56 -3.87
CA GLY A 36 73.88 -1.68 -4.56
C GLY A 36 73.25 -3.07 -4.56
N PHE A 37 73.79 -4.04 -3.81
CA PHE A 37 73.30 -5.41 -3.72
C PHE A 37 72.07 -5.54 -2.80
N LEU A 38 71.99 -4.75 -1.72
CA LEU A 38 70.86 -4.78 -0.78
C LEU A 38 69.54 -4.23 -1.36
N ARG A 39 69.62 -3.34 -2.36
CA ARG A 39 68.44 -2.78 -3.05
C ARG A 39 67.83 -3.75 -4.07
N GLN A 40 68.61 -4.73 -4.56
CA GLN A 40 68.16 -5.67 -5.59
C GLN A 40 67.50 -6.92 -4.97
N VAL A 41 68.00 -7.39 -3.82
CA VAL A 41 67.39 -8.50 -3.06
C VAL A 41 66.08 -8.09 -2.36
N THR A 42 65.95 -6.82 -1.96
CA THR A 42 64.72 -6.29 -1.35
C THR A 42 63.55 -6.20 -2.34
N LEU A 43 63.82 -5.98 -3.63
CA LEU A 43 62.77 -5.90 -4.66
C LEU A 43 62.28 -7.26 -5.15
N GLU A 44 63.12 -8.30 -5.17
CA GLU A 44 62.68 -9.65 -5.55
C GLU A 44 61.95 -10.40 -4.44
N THR A 45 62.28 -10.13 -3.17
CA THR A 45 61.66 -10.82 -2.01
C THR A 45 60.32 -10.20 -1.59
N ALA A 46 60.12 -8.89 -1.81
CA ALA A 46 58.92 -8.17 -1.37
C ALA A 46 57.69 -8.36 -2.28
N SER A 47 57.88 -8.63 -3.57
CA SER A 47 56.79 -8.68 -4.55
C SER A 47 55.82 -9.89 -4.45
N PRO A 48 56.25 -11.12 -4.07
CA PRO A 48 55.31 -12.21 -3.87
C PRO A 48 54.57 -12.08 -2.52
N PHE A 49 55.21 -11.47 -1.51
CA PHE A 49 54.62 -11.36 -0.18
C PHE A 49 53.41 -10.43 -0.16
N GLN A 50 53.44 -9.31 -0.91
CA GLN A 50 52.28 -8.42 -1.05
C GLN A 50 51.07 -9.12 -1.68
N ARG A 51 51.28 -10.00 -2.68
CA ARG A 51 50.19 -10.72 -3.35
C ARG A 51 49.58 -11.80 -2.46
N VAL A 52 50.40 -12.53 -1.72
CA VAL A 52 49.93 -13.52 -0.74
C VAL A 52 49.19 -12.83 0.40
N PHE A 53 49.71 -11.70 0.91
CA PHE A 53 49.05 -10.95 1.97
C PHE A 53 47.71 -10.37 1.52
N ALA A 54 47.64 -9.80 0.31
CA ALA A 54 46.40 -9.29 -0.27
C ALA A 54 45.35 -10.40 -0.46
N ALA A 55 45.74 -11.56 -0.99
CA ALA A 55 44.83 -12.69 -1.20
C ALA A 55 44.29 -13.27 0.13
N VAL A 56 45.13 -13.33 1.17
CA VAL A 56 44.71 -13.77 2.51
C VAL A 56 43.77 -12.74 3.15
N PHE A 57 44.04 -11.44 3.00
CA PHE A 57 43.21 -10.38 3.56
C PHE A 57 41.85 -10.25 2.83
N GLU A 58 41.83 -10.39 1.51
CA GLU A 58 40.60 -10.43 0.71
C GLU A 58 39.76 -11.69 1.00
N GLY A 59 40.41 -12.86 1.15
CA GLY A 59 39.75 -14.12 1.53
C GLY A 59 39.12 -14.07 2.93
N LEU A 60 39.82 -13.45 3.90
CA LEU A 60 39.28 -13.21 5.25
C LEU A 60 38.13 -12.20 5.23
N ARG A 61 38.23 -11.14 4.42
CA ARG A 61 37.16 -10.13 4.31
C ARG A 61 35.87 -10.71 3.69
N ASN A 62 35.99 -11.51 2.62
CA ASN A 62 34.83 -12.16 1.98
C ASN A 62 34.18 -13.26 2.84
N THR A 63 34.94 -13.92 3.72
CA THR A 63 34.36 -14.89 4.68
C THR A 63 33.72 -14.21 5.88
N TRP A 64 34.21 -13.04 6.30
CA TRP A 64 33.62 -12.26 7.41
C TRP A 64 32.26 -11.65 7.04
N GLU A 65 32.09 -11.15 5.81
CA GLU A 65 30.81 -10.62 5.32
C GLU A 65 29.74 -11.74 5.18
N ARG A 66 30.14 -12.98 4.81
CA ARG A 66 29.23 -14.14 4.72
C ARG A 66 28.73 -14.64 6.09
N TYR A 67 29.54 -14.53 7.14
CA TYR A 67 29.17 -15.00 8.48
C TYR A 67 28.23 -14.01 9.20
N LEU A 68 28.45 -12.70 9.04
CA LEU A 68 27.54 -11.67 9.58
C LEU A 68 26.17 -11.67 8.89
N PHE A 69 26.10 -12.08 7.61
CA PHE A 69 24.83 -12.23 6.88
C PHE A 69 23.97 -13.42 7.37
N LEU A 70 24.58 -14.49 7.89
CA LEU A 70 23.83 -15.65 8.39
C LEU A 70 23.16 -15.41 9.75
N VAL A 71 23.77 -14.60 10.63
CA VAL A 71 23.26 -14.37 11.99
C VAL A 71 21.98 -13.50 11.98
N GLY A 72 21.81 -12.63 10.99
CA GLY A 72 20.57 -11.85 10.81
C GLY A 72 19.41 -12.65 10.19
N LEU A 73 19.72 -13.67 9.40
CA LEU A 73 18.72 -14.41 8.60
C LEU A 73 17.81 -15.29 9.48
N GLU A 74 18.33 -15.88 10.56
CA GLU A 74 17.50 -16.69 11.47
C GLU A 74 16.49 -15.80 12.23
N GLU A 75 16.93 -14.62 12.67
CA GLU A 75 16.06 -13.67 13.37
C GLU A 75 15.02 -13.07 12.43
N GLU A 76 15.41 -12.73 11.19
CA GLU A 76 14.50 -12.31 10.14
C GLU A 76 13.49 -13.42 9.77
N ASN A 77 13.94 -14.67 9.64
CA ASN A 77 13.05 -15.80 9.37
C ASN A 77 12.08 -16.05 10.53
N ARG A 78 12.53 -15.94 11.80
CA ARG A 78 11.65 -15.99 12.97
C ARG A 78 10.62 -14.86 12.95
N MET A 79 11.03 -13.62 12.66
CA MET A 79 10.12 -12.48 12.58
C MET A 79 9.10 -12.64 11.45
N LEU A 80 9.53 -13.06 10.26
CA LEU A 80 8.66 -13.32 9.12
C LEU A 80 7.66 -14.43 9.44
N ARG A 81 8.10 -15.55 10.02
CA ARG A 81 7.20 -16.64 10.45
C ARG A 81 6.17 -16.16 11.47
N ARG A 82 6.58 -15.37 12.47
CA ARG A 82 5.63 -14.78 13.43
C ARG A 82 4.60 -13.88 12.76
N ARG A 83 5.01 -13.04 11.81
CA ARG A 83 4.08 -12.20 11.03
C ARG A 83 3.11 -13.04 10.21
N VAL A 84 3.61 -14.10 9.56
CA VAL A 84 2.75 -15.03 8.81
C VAL A 84 1.73 -15.67 9.74
N SER A 85 2.13 -16.22 10.88
CA SER A 85 1.19 -16.82 11.84
C SER A 85 0.17 -15.82 12.40
N LEU A 86 0.58 -14.57 12.64
CA LEU A 86 -0.33 -13.49 13.06
C LEU A 86 -1.36 -13.16 11.97
N LEU A 87 -0.91 -13.02 10.73
CA LEU A 87 -1.78 -12.74 9.58
C LEU A 87 -2.73 -13.91 9.30
N GLU A 88 -2.25 -15.14 9.41
CA GLU A 88 -3.07 -16.35 9.30
C GLU A 88 -4.15 -16.39 10.39
N ALA A 89 -3.81 -16.02 11.63
CA ALA A 89 -4.77 -15.94 12.73
C ALA A 89 -5.82 -14.84 12.49
N GLU A 90 -5.42 -13.65 12.01
CA GLU A 90 -6.35 -12.57 11.66
C GLU A 90 -7.29 -12.95 10.50
N LEU A 91 -6.77 -13.68 9.52
CA LEU A 91 -7.54 -14.17 8.37
C LEU A 91 -8.56 -15.22 8.81
N SER A 92 -8.13 -16.21 9.61
CA SER A 92 -9.04 -17.22 10.19
C SER A 92 -10.15 -16.58 11.01
N ARG A 93 -9.83 -15.58 11.84
CA ARG A 93 -10.82 -14.83 12.63
C ARG A 93 -11.80 -14.07 11.75
N SER A 94 -11.33 -13.45 10.67
CA SER A 94 -12.19 -12.74 9.72
C SER A 94 -13.13 -13.70 9.00
N ASP A 95 -12.65 -14.89 8.64
CA ASP A 95 -13.47 -15.93 8.02
C ASP A 95 -14.54 -16.48 8.97
N GLU A 96 -14.21 -16.72 10.24
CA GLU A 96 -15.19 -17.10 11.27
C GLU A 96 -16.29 -16.04 11.42
N ILE A 97 -15.91 -14.76 11.54
CA ILE A 97 -16.87 -13.64 11.61
C ILE A 97 -17.77 -13.61 10.37
N ARG A 98 -17.21 -13.87 9.18
CA ARG A 98 -17.97 -13.90 7.92
C ARG A 98 -18.95 -15.08 7.86
N ILE A 99 -18.55 -16.26 8.34
CA ILE A 99 -19.41 -17.44 8.44
C ILE A 99 -20.55 -17.17 9.43
N GLU A 100 -20.24 -16.63 10.60
CA GLU A 100 -21.22 -16.30 11.62
C GLU A 100 -22.19 -15.21 11.15
N HIS A 101 -21.69 -14.16 10.50
CA HIS A 101 -22.53 -13.12 9.89
C HIS A 101 -23.51 -13.72 8.88
N ASN A 102 -23.05 -14.60 7.99
CA ASN A 102 -23.93 -15.28 7.03
C ASN A 102 -24.97 -16.16 7.72
N ARG A 103 -24.59 -16.87 8.79
CA ARG A 103 -25.51 -17.66 9.62
C ARG A 103 -26.58 -16.76 10.26
N LEU A 104 -26.16 -15.63 10.84
CA LEU A 104 -27.07 -14.65 11.46
C LEU A 104 -28.02 -14.04 10.43
N LEU A 105 -27.53 -13.63 9.26
CA LEU A 105 -28.39 -13.13 8.18
C LEU A 105 -29.44 -14.18 7.76
N SER A 106 -29.03 -15.45 7.66
CA SER A 106 -29.93 -16.55 7.30
C SER A 106 -30.99 -16.78 8.37
N LEU A 107 -30.61 -16.77 9.65
CA LEU A 107 -31.52 -16.89 10.79
C LEU A 107 -32.51 -15.72 10.87
N LEU A 108 -32.07 -14.52 10.47
CA LEU A 108 -32.89 -13.31 10.43
C LEU A 108 -33.72 -13.18 9.14
N GLY A 109 -33.64 -14.13 8.20
CA GLY A 109 -34.31 -14.06 6.90
C GLY A 109 -33.84 -12.87 6.03
N LEU A 110 -32.68 -12.29 6.33
CA LEU A 110 -32.10 -11.18 5.60
C LEU A 110 -31.42 -11.71 4.34
N LYS A 111 -31.82 -11.21 3.17
CA LYS A 111 -31.19 -11.57 1.89
C LYS A 111 -29.69 -11.29 1.95
N LYS A 112 -28.90 -12.27 1.48
CA LYS A 112 -27.44 -12.24 1.33
C LYS A 112 -26.98 -10.94 0.66
N GLU A 113 -25.80 -10.46 1.06
CA GLU A 113 -25.12 -9.31 0.46
C GLU A 113 -25.14 -9.41 -1.07
N VAL A 114 -25.59 -8.34 -1.70
CA VAL A 114 -25.69 -8.22 -3.16
C VAL A 114 -24.27 -8.25 -3.73
N SER A 115 -23.91 -9.32 -4.43
CA SER A 115 -22.70 -9.33 -5.25
C SER A 115 -22.92 -8.36 -6.41
N PHE A 116 -22.16 -7.27 -6.45
CA PHE A 116 -22.23 -6.28 -7.51
C PHE A 116 -21.40 -6.74 -8.71
N SER A 117 -22.00 -6.72 -9.90
CA SER A 117 -21.24 -6.87 -11.14
C SER A 117 -20.47 -5.57 -11.39
N THR A 118 -19.20 -5.69 -11.75
CA THR A 118 -18.34 -4.54 -11.99
C THR A 118 -17.63 -4.64 -13.33
N VAL A 119 -17.37 -3.49 -13.94
CA VAL A 119 -16.60 -3.37 -15.17
C VAL A 119 -15.44 -2.42 -14.93
N THR A 120 -14.23 -2.91 -15.23
CA THR A 120 -13.02 -2.09 -15.23
C THR A 120 -13.00 -1.17 -16.44
N ALA A 121 -12.73 0.11 -16.20
CA ALA A 121 -12.64 1.14 -17.21
C ALA A 121 -11.41 2.03 -16.97
N ARG A 122 -10.84 2.54 -18.05
CA ARG A 122 -9.73 3.50 -18.03
C ARG A 122 -10.25 4.90 -18.25
N VAL A 123 -9.68 5.87 -17.54
CA VAL A 123 -9.92 7.29 -17.77
C VAL A 123 -9.21 7.73 -19.05
N ILE A 124 -9.98 8.14 -20.06
CA ILE A 124 -9.47 8.53 -21.39
C ILE A 124 -9.42 10.05 -21.61
N SER A 125 -10.19 10.81 -20.83
CA SER A 125 -10.18 12.26 -20.91
C SER A 125 -10.61 12.88 -19.58
N ARG A 126 -10.04 14.03 -19.24
CA ARG A 126 -10.37 14.81 -18.04
C ARG A 126 -10.80 16.19 -18.49
N ASP A 127 -12.03 16.55 -18.17
CA ASP A 127 -12.54 17.86 -18.50
C ASP A 127 -12.22 18.83 -17.36
N ARG A 128 -11.28 19.75 -17.61
CA ARG A 128 -10.87 20.79 -16.66
C ARG A 128 -11.53 22.14 -16.92
N THR A 129 -12.24 22.27 -18.04
CA THR A 129 -12.78 23.54 -18.54
C THR A 129 -14.30 23.59 -18.40
N SER A 130 -14.96 22.44 -18.27
CA SER A 130 -16.40 22.33 -18.03
C SER A 130 -16.85 22.95 -16.70
N LEU A 131 -18.10 23.39 -16.70
CA LEU A 131 -18.84 23.83 -15.51
C LEU A 131 -18.87 22.75 -14.41
N PHE A 132 -18.71 21.48 -14.80
CA PHE A 132 -18.75 20.31 -13.91
C PHE A 132 -17.40 19.60 -13.88
N ARG A 133 -16.97 19.19 -12.69
CA ARG A 133 -15.82 18.30 -12.50
C ARG A 133 -16.18 16.89 -12.95
N SER A 134 -15.63 16.50 -14.10
CA SER A 134 -15.90 15.20 -14.70
C SER A 134 -14.70 14.63 -15.45
N PHE A 135 -14.72 13.32 -15.67
CA PHE A 135 -13.84 12.64 -16.62
C PHE A 135 -14.63 11.67 -17.49
N VAL A 136 -14.02 11.23 -18.57
CA VAL A 136 -14.60 10.25 -19.51
C VAL A 136 -13.85 8.93 -19.37
N ILE A 137 -14.59 7.83 -19.39
CA ILE A 137 -14.06 6.46 -19.36
C ILE A 137 -14.31 5.72 -20.68
N ASP A 138 -13.48 4.72 -20.97
CA ASP A 138 -13.55 3.86 -22.17
C ASP A 138 -14.58 2.72 -22.09
N ARG A 139 -15.61 2.88 -21.24
CA ARG A 139 -16.72 1.94 -21.10
C ARG A 139 -18.03 2.69 -21.16
N GLY A 140 -19.00 2.10 -21.84
CA GLY A 140 -20.33 2.68 -22.07
C GLY A 140 -21.43 1.63 -22.00
N SER A 141 -22.59 1.92 -22.57
CA SER A 141 -23.79 1.08 -22.50
C SER A 141 -23.59 -0.35 -23.03
N ARG A 142 -22.72 -0.56 -24.03
CA ARG A 142 -22.37 -1.92 -24.51
C ARG A 142 -21.70 -2.80 -23.44
N HIS A 143 -21.19 -2.18 -22.39
CA HIS A 143 -20.52 -2.84 -21.27
C HIS A 143 -21.41 -2.86 -20.03
N GLY A 144 -22.71 -2.56 -20.15
CA GLY A 144 -23.65 -2.53 -19.01
C GLY A 144 -23.57 -1.25 -18.16
N VAL A 145 -22.79 -0.25 -18.56
CA VAL A 145 -22.73 1.04 -17.86
C VAL A 145 -24.01 1.82 -18.12
N SER A 146 -24.64 2.33 -17.07
CA SER A 146 -25.86 3.13 -17.12
C SER A 146 -25.71 4.47 -16.39
N ILE A 147 -26.56 5.44 -16.72
CA ILE A 147 -26.61 6.71 -15.98
C ILE A 147 -26.91 6.42 -14.50
N GLY A 148 -26.17 7.05 -13.60
CA GLY A 148 -26.24 6.83 -12.16
C GLY A 148 -25.35 5.70 -11.65
N SER A 149 -24.74 4.89 -12.52
CA SER A 149 -23.81 3.82 -12.12
C SER A 149 -22.69 4.37 -11.22
N PRO A 150 -22.46 3.79 -10.04
CA PRO A 150 -21.34 4.15 -9.17
C PRO A 150 -19.99 3.87 -9.80
N VAL A 151 -19.05 4.77 -9.56
CA VAL A 151 -17.66 4.65 -10.01
C VAL A 151 -16.72 4.70 -8.81
N LEU A 152 -15.86 3.71 -8.72
CA LEU A 152 -14.99 3.43 -7.58
C LEU A 152 -13.53 3.33 -8.04
N SER A 153 -12.60 3.67 -7.16
CA SER A 153 -11.18 3.31 -7.25
C SER A 153 -10.83 2.32 -6.14
N ALA A 154 -9.58 1.86 -6.12
CA ALA A 154 -9.07 1.02 -5.03
C ALA A 154 -9.16 1.70 -3.64
N GLU A 155 -9.11 3.03 -3.61
CA GLU A 155 -9.11 3.82 -2.36
C GLU A 155 -10.52 4.15 -1.86
N GLY A 156 -11.49 4.28 -2.76
CA GLY A 156 -12.85 4.66 -2.41
C GLY A 156 -13.72 5.10 -3.59
N ALA A 157 -14.87 5.70 -3.27
CA ALA A 157 -15.78 6.22 -4.27
C ALA A 157 -15.20 7.44 -5.00
N VAL A 158 -15.34 7.46 -6.32
CA VAL A 158 -14.80 8.51 -7.20
C VAL A 158 -15.91 9.39 -7.76
N GLY A 159 -17.06 8.80 -8.10
CA GLY A 159 -18.14 9.54 -8.72
C GLY A 159 -19.28 8.65 -9.18
N LYS A 160 -20.20 9.22 -9.96
CA LYS A 160 -21.29 8.49 -10.60
C LYS A 160 -21.37 8.86 -12.07
N VAL A 161 -21.81 7.92 -12.89
CA VAL A 161 -22.02 8.16 -14.32
C VAL A 161 -23.14 9.17 -14.51
N MET A 162 -22.88 10.20 -15.31
CA MET A 162 -23.81 11.30 -15.61
C MET A 162 -24.35 11.20 -17.04
N ASP A 163 -23.55 10.67 -17.96
CA ASP A 163 -23.92 10.52 -19.37
C ASP A 163 -23.24 9.28 -19.96
N VAL A 164 -23.88 8.62 -20.91
CA VAL A 164 -23.45 7.32 -21.46
C VAL A 164 -23.62 7.29 -22.96
N SER A 165 -22.54 6.96 -23.66
CA SER A 165 -22.52 6.57 -25.07
C SER A 165 -22.37 5.04 -25.20
N TRP A 166 -22.21 4.52 -26.42
CA TRP A 166 -22.04 3.08 -26.65
C TRP A 166 -20.75 2.52 -26.02
N ASN A 167 -19.63 3.23 -26.21
CA ASN A 167 -18.29 2.79 -25.80
C ASN A 167 -17.61 3.74 -24.81
N ALA A 168 -18.27 4.81 -24.38
CA ALA A 168 -17.72 5.75 -23.44
C ALA A 168 -18.81 6.26 -22.49
N ALA A 169 -18.40 6.73 -21.32
CA ALA A 169 -19.30 7.34 -20.35
C ALA A 169 -18.62 8.51 -19.65
N LYS A 170 -19.40 9.53 -19.31
CA LYS A 170 -18.96 10.70 -18.54
C LYS A 170 -19.29 10.49 -17.07
N VAL A 171 -18.30 10.63 -16.21
CA VAL A 171 -18.40 10.43 -14.76
C VAL A 171 -18.37 11.78 -14.05
N LEU A 172 -19.40 12.07 -13.28
CA LEU A 172 -19.48 13.22 -12.37
C LEU A 172 -18.76 12.88 -11.05
N LEU A 173 -17.80 13.71 -10.67
CA LEU A 173 -16.92 13.46 -9.53
C LEU A 173 -17.60 13.78 -8.19
N ILE A 174 -17.24 13.06 -7.12
CA ILE A 174 -17.79 13.30 -5.77
C ILE A 174 -17.52 14.71 -5.22
N ASN A 175 -16.44 15.34 -5.68
CA ASN A 175 -16.07 16.71 -5.29
C ASN A 175 -16.69 17.79 -6.18
N ASP A 176 -17.61 17.43 -7.08
CA ASP A 176 -18.45 18.38 -7.79
C ASP A 176 -19.66 18.80 -6.94
N PHE A 177 -20.09 20.05 -7.07
CA PHE A 177 -21.26 20.57 -6.34
C PHE A 177 -22.57 19.86 -6.71
N ASN A 178 -22.68 19.30 -7.91
CA ASN A 178 -23.87 18.59 -8.39
C ASN A 178 -23.85 17.11 -8.03
N CYS A 179 -22.73 16.61 -7.52
CA CYS A 179 -22.68 15.26 -7.00
C CYS A 179 -23.21 15.25 -5.56
N ARG A 180 -24.34 14.56 -5.37
CA ARG A 180 -24.96 14.33 -4.07
C ARG A 180 -25.02 12.83 -3.82
N ILE A 181 -24.52 12.41 -2.67
CA ILE A 181 -24.43 11.01 -2.27
C ILE A 181 -24.92 10.90 -0.82
N ASP A 182 -25.89 10.02 -0.58
CA ASP A 182 -26.32 9.73 0.79
C ASP A 182 -25.21 9.00 1.53
N ALA A 183 -24.87 9.54 2.70
CA ALA A 183 -23.73 9.10 3.47
C ALA A 183 -24.05 9.07 4.96
N TYR A 184 -23.21 8.37 5.70
CA TYR A 184 -23.21 8.43 7.15
C TYR A 184 -21.78 8.35 7.69
N VAL A 185 -21.59 8.92 8.88
CA VAL A 185 -20.35 8.79 9.65
C VAL A 185 -20.30 7.39 10.24
N ARG A 186 -19.27 6.62 9.94
CA ARG A 186 -19.18 5.18 10.26
C ARG A 186 -19.27 4.94 11.77
N GLU A 187 -18.55 5.76 12.53
CA GLU A 187 -18.36 5.62 13.98
C GLU A 187 -19.63 5.96 14.75
N THR A 188 -20.34 7.04 14.37
CA THR A 188 -21.49 7.54 15.12
C THR A 188 -22.83 7.29 14.45
N ARG A 189 -22.81 6.77 13.21
CA ARG A 189 -23.99 6.54 12.36
C ARG A 189 -24.78 7.80 12.00
N ALA A 190 -24.22 8.98 12.28
CA ALA A 190 -24.77 10.26 11.92
C ALA A 190 -24.97 10.35 10.40
N ARG A 191 -26.21 10.59 9.95
CA ARG A 191 -26.58 10.59 8.54
C ARG A 191 -26.46 12.00 7.95
N GLY A 192 -26.18 12.05 6.65
CA GLY A 192 -26.16 13.29 5.89
C GLY A 192 -26.04 13.05 4.39
N ILE A 193 -25.97 14.16 3.64
CA ILE A 193 -25.75 14.14 2.20
C ILE A 193 -24.37 14.73 1.92
N LEU A 194 -23.48 13.91 1.36
CA LEU A 194 -22.19 14.38 0.89
C LEU A 194 -22.38 15.18 -0.39
N GLN A 195 -21.79 16.38 -0.43
CA GLN A 195 -21.79 17.26 -1.59
C GLN A 195 -20.40 17.87 -1.80
N GLY A 196 -19.95 17.96 -3.05
CA GLY A 196 -18.67 18.58 -3.38
C GLY A 196 -18.63 20.10 -3.15
N ARG A 197 -17.43 20.63 -2.93
CA ARG A 197 -17.14 22.07 -2.79
C ARG A 197 -16.13 22.53 -3.85
N ARG A 198 -16.19 23.84 -4.19
CA ARG A 198 -15.25 24.48 -5.14
C ARG A 198 -13.78 24.30 -4.77
N GLU A 199 -13.46 24.16 -3.48
CA GLU A 199 -12.08 23.98 -3.00
C GLU A 199 -11.49 22.58 -3.32
N GLY A 200 -12.31 21.59 -3.73
CA GLY A 200 -11.85 20.21 -3.97
C GLY A 200 -12.24 19.23 -2.88
N ASP A 201 -12.57 19.74 -1.69
CA ASP A 201 -13.14 18.98 -0.59
C ASP A 201 -14.65 18.78 -0.74
N CYS A 202 -15.24 17.98 0.14
CA CYS A 202 -16.68 17.77 0.25
C CYS A 202 -17.23 18.33 1.57
N THR A 203 -18.54 18.51 1.65
CA THR A 203 -19.28 18.80 2.89
C THR A 203 -20.35 17.73 3.07
N LEU A 204 -20.49 17.24 4.29
CA LEU A 204 -21.60 16.38 4.69
C LEU A 204 -22.69 17.27 5.31
N LYS A 205 -23.76 17.48 4.54
CA LYS A 205 -24.89 18.33 4.91
C LYS A 205 -25.96 17.55 5.66
N TYR A 206 -26.84 18.28 6.36
CA TYR A 206 -28.01 17.77 7.07
C TYR A 206 -27.68 16.83 8.24
N VAL A 207 -26.47 16.93 8.79
CA VAL A 207 -26.11 16.20 10.01
C VAL A 207 -26.71 16.96 11.20
N PRO A 208 -27.62 16.35 11.99
CA PRO A 208 -28.21 17.01 13.15
C PRO A 208 -27.14 17.44 14.16
N ARG A 209 -27.37 18.57 14.83
CA ARG A 209 -26.46 19.07 15.87
C ARG A 209 -26.33 18.14 17.08
N SER A 210 -27.34 17.30 17.33
CA SER A 210 -27.33 16.28 18.39
C SER A 210 -26.35 15.15 18.14
N GLU A 211 -25.93 14.93 16.89
CA GLU A 211 -24.98 13.88 16.53
C GLU A 211 -23.56 14.26 16.91
N SER A 212 -22.86 13.32 17.55
CA SER A 212 -21.43 13.46 17.81
C SER A 212 -20.66 13.12 16.54
N VAL A 213 -19.99 14.11 15.94
CA VAL A 213 -19.09 13.92 14.80
C VAL A 213 -17.77 14.60 15.15
N ARG A 214 -16.66 13.91 14.90
CA ARG A 214 -15.32 14.37 15.24
C ARG A 214 -14.42 14.36 14.00
N GLU A 215 -13.38 15.18 14.06
CA GLU A 215 -12.30 15.14 13.08
C GLU A 215 -11.61 13.77 13.13
N GLY A 216 -11.29 13.22 11.96
CA GLY A 216 -10.76 11.87 11.81
C GLY A 216 -11.82 10.79 11.58
N ASP A 217 -13.11 11.06 11.81
CA ASP A 217 -14.18 10.09 11.57
C ASP A 217 -14.31 9.74 10.07
N THR A 218 -14.73 8.51 9.77
CA THR A 218 -14.83 8.01 8.39
C THR A 218 -16.23 8.20 7.85
N VAL A 219 -16.37 8.80 6.66
CA VAL A 219 -17.65 8.94 5.97
C VAL A 219 -17.81 7.86 4.90
N VAL A 220 -18.95 7.16 4.92
CA VAL A 220 -19.26 6.06 4.00
C VAL A 220 -20.65 6.22 3.38
N THR A 221 -20.90 5.56 2.26
CA THR A 221 -22.21 5.56 1.58
C THR A 221 -23.28 4.81 2.39
N SER A 222 -24.51 5.32 2.38
CA SER A 222 -25.64 4.72 3.11
C SER A 222 -26.33 3.58 2.37
N GLY A 223 -26.32 3.62 1.04
CA GLY A 223 -27.08 2.69 0.18
C GLY A 223 -28.56 3.01 0.03
N LEU A 224 -29.07 4.13 0.56
CA LEU A 224 -30.51 4.42 0.61
C LEU A 224 -31.08 5.01 -0.69
N ALA A 225 -30.37 5.91 -1.39
CA ALA A 225 -30.84 6.51 -2.64
C ALA A 225 -30.58 5.68 -3.92
N GLY A 226 -30.34 4.37 -3.82
CA GLY A 226 -30.26 3.49 -5.00
C GLY A 226 -29.10 3.75 -5.97
N GLY A 227 -28.11 4.56 -5.56
CA GLY A 227 -26.89 4.82 -6.33
C GLY A 227 -25.75 3.90 -5.90
N PHE A 228 -25.03 4.29 -4.85
CA PHE A 228 -23.88 3.54 -4.35
C PHE A 228 -24.31 2.38 -3.43
N PRO A 229 -23.60 1.23 -3.47
CA PRO A 229 -23.70 0.24 -2.40
C PRO A 229 -23.45 0.85 -1.04
N LYS A 230 -23.98 0.24 0.01
CA LYS A 230 -23.70 0.64 1.38
C LYS A 230 -22.24 0.35 1.75
N GLY A 231 -21.61 1.28 2.46
CA GLY A 231 -20.30 1.07 3.10
C GLY A 231 -19.08 1.48 2.27
N MET A 232 -19.27 2.03 1.07
CA MET A 232 -18.16 2.54 0.25
C MET A 232 -17.54 3.77 0.91
N ARG A 233 -16.22 3.81 1.03
CA ARG A 233 -15.48 4.95 1.59
C ARG A 233 -15.65 6.17 0.70
N LEU A 234 -16.06 7.29 1.30
CA LEU A 234 -16.18 8.58 0.64
C LEU A 234 -15.04 9.51 1.05
N GLY A 235 -14.71 9.55 2.35
CA GLY A 235 -13.73 10.48 2.88
C GLY A 235 -13.56 10.42 4.39
N THR A 236 -12.75 11.35 4.90
CA THR A 236 -12.49 11.55 6.33
C THR A 236 -12.90 12.95 6.74
N VAL A 237 -13.53 13.08 7.91
CA VAL A 237 -13.90 14.38 8.47
C VAL A 237 -12.64 15.16 8.82
N ILE A 238 -12.52 16.38 8.30
CA ILE A 238 -11.38 17.27 8.55
C ILE A 238 -11.74 18.49 9.38
N GLN A 239 -13.03 18.82 9.48
CA GLN A 239 -13.50 19.94 10.28
C GLN A 239 -14.98 19.78 10.61
N VAL A 240 -15.39 20.15 11.82
CA VAL A 240 -16.79 20.22 12.23
C VAL A 240 -17.10 21.62 12.72
N ALA A 241 -17.94 22.36 11.99
CA ALA A 241 -18.40 23.69 12.37
C ALA A 241 -19.85 23.66 12.82
N ARG A 242 -20.17 24.40 13.89
CA ARG A 242 -21.51 24.51 14.48
C ARG A 242 -21.86 25.99 14.62
N GLY A 243 -22.78 26.50 13.80
CA GLY A 243 -23.26 27.87 13.96
C GLY A 243 -24.12 28.03 15.22
N PRO A 244 -24.05 29.18 15.92
CA PRO A 244 -25.03 29.53 16.94
C PRO A 244 -26.37 29.72 16.25
N ASN A 245 -27.33 28.80 16.49
CA ASN A 245 -28.67 28.71 15.87
C ASN A 245 -28.79 27.88 14.57
N GLU A 246 -27.78 27.08 14.20
CA GLU A 246 -27.96 26.11 13.11
C GLU A 246 -28.52 24.78 13.64
N LEU A 247 -29.57 24.26 12.99
CA LEU A 247 -30.16 22.94 13.28
C LEU A 247 -29.23 21.78 12.87
N PHE A 248 -28.39 22.04 11.87
CA PHE A 248 -27.44 21.08 11.31
C PHE A 248 -26.03 21.59 11.47
N GLN A 249 -25.09 20.69 11.72
CA GLN A 249 -23.66 21.02 11.74
C GLN A 249 -23.06 20.89 10.34
N ASN A 250 -22.12 21.77 10.01
CA ASN A 250 -21.40 21.75 8.74
C ASN A 250 -20.11 20.95 8.89
N VAL A 251 -20.09 19.76 8.31
CA VAL A 251 -18.97 18.82 8.42
C VAL A 251 -18.17 18.85 7.12
N ARG A 252 -16.91 19.27 7.16
CA ARG A 252 -16.01 19.17 6.00
C ARG A 252 -15.39 17.79 5.95
N VAL A 253 -15.36 17.24 4.73
CA VAL A 253 -14.88 15.89 4.46
C VAL A 253 -13.86 15.94 3.34
N ARG A 254 -12.68 15.38 3.57
CA ARG A 254 -11.66 15.18 2.55
C ARG A 254 -11.92 13.85 1.83
N PRO A 255 -12.08 13.83 0.49
CA PRO A 255 -12.21 12.60 -0.27
C PRO A 255 -11.06 11.62 0.00
N THR A 256 -11.37 10.33 0.15
CA THR A 256 -10.32 9.29 0.33
C THR A 256 -9.59 9.04 -0.98
N ALA A 257 -10.33 8.96 -2.09
CA ALA A 257 -9.75 8.73 -3.40
C ALA A 257 -9.04 9.99 -3.93
N ASN A 258 -7.85 9.83 -4.49
CA ASN A 258 -7.18 10.92 -5.21
C ASN A 258 -7.79 11.14 -6.61
N ILE A 259 -8.97 11.76 -6.65
CA ILE A 259 -9.79 11.97 -7.85
C ILE A 259 -9.00 12.59 -9.03
N GLY A 260 -8.01 13.44 -8.73
CA GLY A 260 -7.16 14.10 -9.73
C GLY A 260 -6.18 13.18 -10.46
N LYS A 261 -5.82 12.03 -9.88
CA LYS A 261 -4.79 11.11 -10.37
C LYS A 261 -5.29 9.70 -10.72
N VAL A 262 -6.60 9.46 -10.63
CA VAL A 262 -7.19 8.15 -10.98
C VAL A 262 -7.02 7.83 -12.47
N GLU A 263 -6.38 6.72 -12.79
CA GLU A 263 -6.21 6.24 -14.18
C GLU A 263 -7.19 5.12 -14.53
N GLU A 264 -7.51 4.29 -13.54
CA GLU A 264 -8.37 3.12 -13.66
C GLU A 264 -9.48 3.17 -12.62
N VAL A 265 -10.68 2.77 -13.03
CA VAL A 265 -11.87 2.75 -12.18
C VAL A 265 -12.67 1.47 -12.37
N LEU A 266 -13.43 1.13 -11.35
CA LEU A 266 -14.46 0.10 -11.38
C LEU A 266 -15.82 0.77 -11.44
N VAL A 267 -16.61 0.42 -12.44
CA VAL A 267 -18.00 0.85 -12.56
C VAL A 267 -18.90 -0.28 -12.08
N ILE A 268 -19.79 0.01 -11.14
CA ILE A 268 -20.82 -0.95 -10.73
C ILE A 268 -21.91 -0.94 -11.78
N VAL A 269 -22.11 -2.09 -12.42
CA VAL A 269 -23.15 -2.29 -13.42
C VAL A 269 -24.29 -3.09 -12.80
N THR A 270 -25.52 -2.71 -13.12
CA THR A 270 -26.68 -3.51 -12.77
C THR A 270 -26.80 -4.60 -13.83
N GLU A 271 -26.72 -5.86 -13.44
CA GLU A 271 -27.04 -6.94 -14.38
C GLU A 271 -28.46 -6.69 -14.91
N THR A 272 -28.56 -6.49 -16.22
CA THR A 272 -29.86 -6.57 -16.88
C THR A 272 -30.23 -8.05 -16.84
N ARG A 273 -30.92 -8.46 -15.79
CA ARG A 273 -31.57 -9.76 -15.73
C ARG A 273 -32.51 -9.76 -16.94
N SER A 274 -32.12 -10.39 -18.05
CA SER A 274 -33.07 -10.75 -19.09
C SER A 274 -34.07 -11.65 -18.38
N SER A 275 -35.25 -11.13 -18.05
CA SER A 275 -36.34 -11.99 -17.64
C SER A 275 -36.61 -12.89 -18.84
N GLY A 276 -36.11 -14.12 -18.76
CA GLY A 276 -36.48 -15.20 -19.65
C GLY A 276 -38.00 -15.26 -19.64
N LYS A 277 -38.57 -14.82 -20.76
CA LYS A 277 -39.91 -15.15 -21.16
C LYS A 277 -39.82 -16.60 -21.60
N ASP A 278 -39.99 -17.52 -20.64
CA ASP A 278 -40.20 -18.96 -20.83
C ASP A 278 -40.49 -19.55 -19.44
N ASP A 279 -41.73 -19.34 -18.99
CA ASP A 279 -42.40 -20.15 -17.95
C ASP A 279 -43.90 -19.80 -18.03
N LEU A 280 -44.48 -20.08 -19.20
CA LEU A 280 -45.92 -20.13 -19.44
C LEU A 280 -46.14 -21.11 -20.59
N GLN A 281 -46.10 -22.40 -20.25
CA GLN A 281 -46.95 -23.46 -20.79
C GLN A 281 -46.86 -24.70 -19.89
#